data_AF-A0A950WE50-F1
#
_entry.id   AF-A0A950WE50-F1
#
_cell.length_a   1.000
_cell.length_b   1.000
_cell.length_c   1.000
_cell.angle_alpha   90.00
_cell.angle_beta   90.00
_cell.angle_gamma   90.00
#
_symmetry.space_group_name_H-M   'P 1'
#
loop_
_entity.id
_entity.type
_entity.pdbx_description
1 polymer ?
#
loop_
_entity_poly.entity_id
_entity_poly.type
_entity_poly.pdbx_seq_one_letter_code
_entity_poly.pdbx_strand_id
1 'polypeptide(L)'
;MASKRQQTLFSVLLRLWPLLIALLITLFPFDWLSQAWPLFGEVFDRVFVTARDHHIGHSTLFFLVGLLTLLCLPMLRRHPLPYLGLLVLVAIGQEALQSLFNQRLPNLGDGLDLFFDLLGWVIAYMAIWLWQWARYWRRSLLLRR
;
A
#
# COMPACT_ATOMS: atom_id res chain seq x y z
N MET A 1 10.34 -27.58 23.26
CA MET A 1 11.19 -27.06 22.16
C MET A 1 10.30 -26.83 20.96
N ALA A 2 10.22 -25.60 20.43
CA ALA A 2 9.43 -25.31 19.23
C ALA A 2 10.04 -26.02 18.01
N SER A 3 9.21 -26.55 17.11
CA SER A 3 9.71 -27.23 15.90
C SER A 3 10.38 -26.22 14.96
N LYS A 4 11.33 -26.67 14.13
CA LYS A 4 11.99 -25.84 13.11
C LYS A 4 10.97 -25.10 12.21
N ARG A 5 9.82 -25.72 11.94
CA ARG A 5 8.70 -25.11 11.19
C ARG A 5 8.07 -23.94 11.95
N GLN A 6 7.86 -24.05 13.26
CA GLN A 6 7.31 -22.97 14.09
C GLN A 6 8.25 -21.76 14.14
N GLN A 7 9.56 -21.98 14.24
CA GLN A 7 10.56 -20.91 14.22
C GLN A 7 10.58 -20.15 12.90
N THR A 8 10.47 -20.85 11.77
CA THR A 8 10.37 -20.22 10.44
C THR A 8 9.10 -19.39 10.31
N LEU A 9 7.94 -19.93 10.71
CA LEU A 9 6.67 -19.19 10.64
C LEU A 9 6.69 -17.93 11.49
N PHE A 10 7.19 -18.01 12.71
CA PHE A 10 7.31 -16.85 13.60
C PHE A 10 8.21 -15.77 13.00
N SER A 11 9.34 -16.16 12.40
CA SER A 11 10.25 -15.22 11.74
C SER A 11 9.62 -14.54 10.53
N VAL A 12 8.83 -15.29 9.74
CA VAL A 12 8.08 -14.73 8.61
C VAL A 12 7.02 -13.75 9.09
N LEU A 13 6.24 -14.11 10.11
CA LEU A 13 5.23 -13.22 10.69
C LEU A 13 5.86 -11.95 11.27
N LEU A 14 6.95 -12.07 12.02
CA LEU A 14 7.69 -10.92 12.56
C LEU A 14 8.25 -9.98 11.47
N ARG A 15 8.49 -10.49 10.27
CA ARG A 15 8.94 -9.68 9.14
C ARG A 15 7.78 -9.05 8.38
N LEU A 16 6.63 -9.71 8.34
CA LEU A 16 5.47 -9.30 7.56
C LEU A 16 4.43 -8.52 8.37
N TRP A 17 4.44 -8.54 9.70
CA TRP A 17 3.44 -7.83 10.50
C TRP A 17 3.29 -6.34 10.16
N PRO A 18 4.35 -5.55 9.84
CA PRO A 18 4.15 -4.15 9.49
C PRO A 18 3.36 -4.02 8.18
N LEU A 19 3.63 -4.91 7.21
CA LEU A 19 2.89 -4.99 5.97
C LEU A 19 1.45 -5.44 6.21
N LEU A 20 1.22 -6.41 7.10
CA LEU A 20 -0.12 -6.88 7.44
C LEU A 20 -0.96 -5.78 8.10
N ILE A 21 -0.36 -4.98 8.99
CA ILE A 21 -1.04 -3.81 9.58
C ILE A 21 -1.32 -2.76 8.51
N ALA A 22 -0.35 -2.44 7.66
CA ALA A 22 -0.55 -1.47 6.58
C ALA A 22 -1.69 -1.92 5.64
N LEU A 23 -1.72 -3.20 5.27
CA LEU A 23 -2.80 -3.79 4.47
C LEU A 23 -4.14 -3.74 5.19
N LEU A 24 -4.18 -4.05 6.48
CA LEU A 24 -5.40 -3.98 7.29
C LEU A 24 -5.94 -2.55 7.31
N ILE A 25 -5.07 -1.54 7.47
CA ILE A 25 -5.44 -0.13 7.44
C ILE A 25 -5.97 0.26 6.05
N THR A 26 -5.30 -0.12 4.96
CA THR A 26 -5.75 0.23 3.60
C THR A 26 -7.06 -0.44 3.19
N LEU A 27 -7.29 -1.68 3.63
CA LEU A 27 -8.50 -2.42 3.30
C LEU A 27 -9.67 -2.07 4.21
N PHE A 28 -9.43 -1.22 5.22
CA PHE A 28 -10.46 -0.86 6.17
C PHE A 28 -11.45 0.13 5.54
N PRO A 29 -12.78 -0.11 5.65
CA PRO A 29 -13.79 0.73 5.00
C PRO A 29 -13.98 2.04 5.78
N PHE A 30 -13.13 3.04 5.53
CA PHE A 30 -13.17 4.32 6.23
C PHE A 30 -14.49 5.07 6.09
N ASP A 31 -15.16 4.99 4.94
CA ASP A 31 -16.49 5.58 4.71
C ASP A 31 -17.56 4.97 5.61
N TRP A 32 -17.48 3.66 5.83
CA TRP A 32 -18.39 2.99 6.77
C TRP A 32 -18.08 3.43 8.20
N LEU A 33 -16.81 3.57 8.56
CA LEU A 33 -16.41 4.02 9.90
C LEU A 33 -16.80 5.47 10.16
N SER A 34 -16.69 6.37 9.19
CA SER A 34 -17.14 7.77 9.34
C SER A 34 -18.63 7.87 9.59
N GLN A 35 -19.44 7.00 8.97
CA GLN A 35 -20.87 6.88 9.22
C GLN A 35 -21.17 6.25 10.59
N ALA A 36 -20.43 5.19 10.96
CA ALA A 36 -20.65 4.48 12.22
C ALA A 36 -20.14 5.23 13.46
N TRP A 37 -19.14 6.10 13.30
CA TRP A 37 -18.53 6.87 14.38
C TRP A 37 -18.45 8.36 14.04
N PRO A 38 -19.43 9.19 14.48
CA PRO A 38 -19.53 10.59 14.07
C PRO A 38 -18.29 11.45 14.37
N LEU A 39 -17.63 11.25 15.52
CA LEU A 39 -16.41 11.98 15.84
C LEU A 39 -15.27 11.67 14.86
N PHE A 40 -15.16 10.43 14.39
CA PHE A 40 -14.21 10.08 13.35
C PHE A 40 -14.61 10.72 12.02
N GLY A 41 -15.89 10.71 11.68
CA GLY A 41 -16.42 11.40 10.49
C GLY A 41 -16.08 12.89 10.47
N GLU A 42 -16.26 13.61 11.57
CA GLU A 42 -15.89 15.03 11.67
C GLU A 42 -14.40 15.28 11.43
N VAL A 43 -13.54 14.39 11.92
CA VAL A 43 -12.09 14.48 11.67
C VAL A 43 -11.79 14.18 10.20
N PHE A 44 -12.42 13.14 9.66
CA PHE A 44 -12.25 12.73 8.27
C PHE A 44 -12.62 13.86 7.30
N ASP A 45 -13.78 14.49 7.50
CA ASP A 45 -14.26 15.60 6.66
C ASP A 45 -13.36 16.85 6.75
N ARG A 46 -12.68 17.06 7.90
CA ARG A 46 -11.70 18.16 8.06
C ARG A 46 -10.37 17.86 7.39
N VAL A 47 -9.98 16.58 7.29
CA VAL A 47 -8.73 16.17 6.65
C VAL A 47 -8.92 16.07 5.13
N PHE A 48 -10.05 15.56 4.68
CA PHE A 48 -10.39 15.32 3.28
C PHE A 48 -11.50 16.26 2.80
N VAL A 49 -11.26 17.56 2.92
CA VAL A 49 -12.23 18.62 2.59
C VAL A 49 -12.63 18.59 1.12
N THR A 50 -11.68 18.24 0.24
CA THR A 50 -11.89 18.21 -1.21
C THR A 50 -11.58 16.84 -1.79
N ALA A 51 -12.17 16.53 -2.96
CA ALA A 51 -11.84 15.33 -3.72
C ALA A 51 -10.33 15.24 -4.03
N ARG A 52 -9.68 16.39 -4.26
CA ARG A 52 -8.23 16.45 -4.45
C ARG A 52 -7.47 15.97 -3.21
N ASP A 53 -7.88 16.43 -2.02
CA ASP A 53 -7.23 16.03 -0.76
C ASP A 53 -7.43 14.54 -0.50
N HIS A 54 -8.61 14.01 -0.82
CA HIS A 54 -8.91 12.59 -0.78
C HIS A 54 -7.97 11.77 -1.69
N HIS A 55 -7.84 12.16 -2.95
CA HIS A 55 -6.92 11.50 -3.89
C HIS A 55 -5.45 11.58 -3.45
N ILE A 56 -5.01 12.72 -2.88
CA ILE A 56 -3.66 12.86 -2.29
C ILE A 56 -3.49 11.89 -1.12
N GLY A 57 -4.52 11.75 -0.28
CA GLY A 57 -4.58 10.78 0.81
C GLY A 57 -4.36 9.35 0.31
N HIS A 58 -5.17 8.93 -0.67
CA HIS A 58 -5.06 7.64 -1.34
C HIS A 58 -3.66 7.39 -1.90
N SER A 59 -3.16 8.28 -2.76
CA SER A 59 -1.81 8.14 -3.31
C SER A 59 -0.72 8.07 -2.24
N THR A 60 -0.83 8.85 -1.16
CA THR A 60 0.15 8.84 -0.07
C THR A 60 0.10 7.53 0.71
N LEU A 61 -1.10 7.08 1.08
CA LEU A 61 -1.30 5.84 1.81
C LEU A 61 -0.77 4.64 1.01
N PHE A 62 -1.16 4.53 -0.25
CA PHE A 62 -0.68 3.47 -1.12
C PHE A 62 0.81 3.59 -1.35
N PHE A 63 1.38 4.79 -1.59
CA PHE A 63 2.84 4.96 -1.65
C PHE A 63 3.55 4.34 -0.44
N LEU A 64 3.08 4.62 0.78
CA LEU A 64 3.67 4.06 2.00
C LEU A 64 3.54 2.54 2.06
N VAL A 65 2.36 1.99 1.74
CA VAL A 65 2.14 0.53 1.71
C VAL A 65 3.01 -0.13 0.64
N GLY A 66 3.17 0.50 -0.52
CA GLY A 66 4.02 0.01 -1.60
C GLY A 66 5.49 0.00 -1.19
N LEU A 67 5.94 1.07 -0.52
CA LEU A 67 7.29 1.17 0.00
C LEU A 67 7.56 0.09 1.04
N LEU A 68 6.65 -0.08 2.01
CA LEU A 68 6.68 -1.15 3.02
C LEU A 68 6.69 -2.53 2.38
N THR A 69 5.84 -2.77 1.37
CA THR A 69 5.78 -4.02 0.62
C THR A 69 7.14 -4.34 0.00
N LEU A 70 7.73 -3.39 -0.72
CA LEU A 70 9.03 -3.56 -1.34
C LEU A 70 10.14 -3.72 -0.29
N LEU A 71 10.06 -3.04 0.86
CA LEU A 71 10.99 -3.18 1.97
C LEU A 71 10.95 -4.57 2.60
N CYS A 72 9.77 -5.07 2.94
CA CYS A 72 9.54 -6.39 3.54
C CYS A 72 9.83 -7.54 2.56
N LEU A 73 9.45 -7.38 1.27
CA LEU A 73 9.52 -8.40 0.22
C LEU A 73 10.50 -7.99 -0.89
N PRO A 74 11.83 -8.09 -0.66
CA PRO A 74 12.84 -7.62 -1.61
C PRO A 74 12.82 -8.37 -2.95
N MET A 75 12.25 -9.58 -2.99
CA MET A 75 12.03 -10.33 -4.24
C MET A 75 11.19 -9.53 -5.24
N LEU A 76 10.17 -8.80 -4.76
CA LEU A 76 9.27 -8.03 -5.63
C LEU A 76 9.98 -6.87 -6.34
N ARG A 77 11.09 -6.37 -5.79
CA ARG A 77 11.89 -5.30 -6.41
C ARG A 77 12.54 -5.70 -7.73
N ARG A 78 12.72 -7.00 -7.96
CA ARG A 78 13.34 -7.57 -9.18
C ARG A 78 12.31 -8.08 -10.17
N HIS A 79 11.08 -8.25 -9.74
CA HIS A 79 9.99 -8.83 -10.53
C HIS A 79 8.82 -7.85 -10.53
N PRO A 80 8.87 -6.82 -11.40
CA PRO A 80 7.83 -5.79 -11.43
C PRO A 80 6.45 -6.35 -11.78
N LEU A 81 6.37 -7.42 -12.58
CA LEU A 81 5.09 -8.02 -12.96
C LEU A 81 4.32 -8.62 -11.76
N PRO A 82 4.92 -9.50 -10.92
CA PRO A 82 4.29 -9.91 -9.66
C PRO A 82 3.93 -8.75 -8.73
N TYR A 83 4.75 -7.71 -8.67
CA TYR A 83 4.45 -6.52 -7.88
C TYR A 83 3.17 -5.85 -8.41
N LEU A 84 3.13 -5.51 -9.71
CA LEU A 84 1.95 -4.95 -10.39
C LEU A 84 0.70 -5.83 -10.26
N GLY A 85 0.86 -7.15 -10.35
CA GLY A 85 -0.25 -8.09 -10.17
C GLY A 85 -0.82 -8.05 -8.75
N LEU A 86 0.04 -8.04 -7.73
CA LEU A 86 -0.38 -7.80 -6.35
C LEU A 86 -1.06 -6.45 -6.20
N LEU A 87 -0.58 -5.43 -6.92
CA LEU A 87 -1.19 -4.12 -6.85
C LEU A 87 -2.64 -4.14 -7.30
N VAL A 88 -2.86 -4.59 -8.53
CA VAL A 88 -4.21 -4.65 -9.13
C VAL A 88 -5.14 -5.48 -8.25
N LEU A 89 -4.67 -6.61 -7.70
CA LEU A 89 -5.49 -7.46 -6.83
C LEU A 89 -5.93 -6.77 -5.53
N VAL A 90 -5.01 -6.08 -4.85
CA VAL A 90 -5.34 -5.41 -3.57
C VAL A 90 -6.24 -4.21 -3.83
N ALA A 91 -5.99 -3.43 -4.88
CA ALA A 91 -6.79 -2.26 -5.17
C ALA A 91 -8.22 -2.65 -5.59
N ILE A 92 -8.38 -3.69 -6.43
CA ILE A 92 -9.71 -4.27 -6.72
C ILE A 92 -10.36 -4.81 -5.44
N GLY A 93 -9.59 -5.48 -4.58
CA GLY A 93 -10.10 -6.02 -3.32
C GLY A 93 -10.59 -4.94 -2.36
N GLN A 94 -9.89 -3.81 -2.32
CA GLN A 94 -10.24 -2.64 -1.52
C GLN A 94 -11.55 -2.03 -2.02
N GLU A 95 -11.68 -1.77 -3.33
CA GLU A 95 -12.90 -1.24 -3.94
C GLU A 95 -14.10 -2.18 -3.76
N ALA A 96 -13.88 -3.48 -3.92
CA ALA A 96 -14.91 -4.49 -3.72
C ALA A 96 -15.40 -4.54 -2.27
N LEU A 97 -14.49 -4.43 -1.29
CA LEU A 97 -14.84 -4.37 0.12
C LEU A 97 -15.63 -3.09 0.42
N GLN A 98 -15.16 -1.92 -0.02
CA GLN A 98 -15.87 -0.66 0.18
C GLN A 98 -17.28 -0.69 -0.42
N SER A 99 -17.41 -1.13 -1.67
CA SER A 99 -18.69 -1.30 -2.35
C SER A 99 -19.63 -2.22 -1.57
N LEU A 100 -19.12 -3.33 -1.04
CA LEU A 100 -19.88 -4.28 -0.23
C LEU A 100 -20.38 -3.64 1.08
N PHE A 101 -19.51 -2.93 1.80
CA PHE A 101 -19.88 -2.26 3.06
C PHE A 101 -20.86 -1.10 2.84
N ASN A 102 -20.73 -0.38 1.72
CA ASN A 102 -21.61 0.73 1.36
C ASN A 102 -22.91 0.28 0.67
N GLN A 103 -23.08 -1.03 0.38
CA GLN A 103 -24.23 -1.61 -0.32
C GLN A 103 -24.52 -0.94 -1.67
N ARG A 104 -23.46 -0.57 -2.40
CA ARG A 104 -23.54 0.11 -3.70
C ARG A 104 -22.75 -0.66 -4.75
N LEU A 105 -23.14 -0.49 -6.01
CA LEU A 105 -22.36 -1.00 -7.13
C LEU A 105 -21.19 -0.06 -7.44
N PRO A 106 -20.06 -0.59 -7.96
CA PRO A 106 -18.94 0.23 -8.39
C PRO A 106 -19.37 1.29 -9.41
N ASN A 107 -18.84 2.50 -9.28
CA ASN A 107 -19.12 3.65 -10.13
C ASN A 107 -17.82 4.23 -10.73
N LEU A 108 -17.93 5.29 -11.54
CA LEU A 108 -16.77 5.89 -12.21
C LEU A 108 -15.81 6.62 -11.25
N GLY A 109 -16.30 7.12 -10.11
CA GLY A 109 -15.49 7.73 -9.06
C GLY A 109 -14.50 6.72 -8.47
N ASP A 110 -14.99 5.53 -8.16
CA ASP A 110 -14.19 4.39 -7.69
C ASP A 110 -13.05 4.03 -8.67
N GLY A 111 -13.27 4.25 -9.97
CA GLY A 111 -12.23 4.09 -10.99
C GLY A 111 -11.10 5.12 -10.90
N LEU A 112 -11.38 6.34 -10.43
CA LEU A 112 -10.36 7.36 -10.18
C LEU A 112 -9.58 7.07 -8.90
N ASP A 113 -10.24 6.60 -7.84
CA ASP A 113 -9.58 6.21 -6.60
C ASP A 113 -8.59 5.07 -6.85
N LEU A 114 -9.02 4.05 -7.61
CA LEU A 114 -8.15 2.99 -8.12
C LEU A 114 -6.92 3.53 -8.88
N PHE A 115 -7.08 4.57 -9.69
CA PHE A 115 -5.96 5.19 -10.40
C PHE A 115 -4.96 5.85 -9.43
N PHE A 116 -5.44 6.57 -8.42
CA PHE A 116 -4.59 7.23 -7.43
C PHE A 116 -3.89 6.24 -6.49
N ASP A 117 -4.50 5.10 -6.21
CA ASP A 117 -3.88 3.98 -5.49
C ASP A 117 -2.70 3.40 -6.28
N LEU A 118 -2.94 3.09 -7.56
CA LEU A 118 -1.90 2.62 -8.48
C LEU A 118 -0.77 3.64 -8.63
N LEU A 119 -1.10 4.93 -8.72
CA LEU A 119 -0.12 6.01 -8.81
C LEU A 119 0.82 6.01 -7.60
N GLY A 120 0.27 5.93 -6.38
CA GLY A 120 1.07 5.86 -5.15
C GLY A 120 2.07 4.70 -5.17
N TRP A 121 1.63 3.53 -5.62
CA TRP A 121 2.49 2.37 -5.74
C TRP A 121 3.55 2.43 -6.84
N VAL A 122 3.21 2.99 -8.00
CA VAL A 122 4.21 3.26 -9.05
C VAL A 122 5.30 4.19 -8.51
N ILE A 123 4.91 5.24 -7.80
CA ILE A 123 5.87 6.17 -7.17
C ILE A 123 6.75 5.43 -6.15
N ALA A 124 6.18 4.52 -5.34
CA ALA A 124 6.94 3.72 -4.37
C ALA A 124 7.98 2.82 -5.06
N TYR A 125 7.60 2.18 -6.16
CA TYR A 125 8.52 1.39 -6.96
C TYR A 125 9.64 2.24 -7.55
N MET A 126 9.31 3.39 -8.15
CA MET A 126 10.29 4.35 -8.68
C MET A 126 11.27 4.81 -7.61
N ALA A 127 10.79 5.12 -6.39
CA ALA A 127 11.65 5.53 -5.28
C ALA A 127 12.66 4.44 -4.89
N ILE A 128 12.21 3.18 -4.78
CA ILE A 128 13.09 2.04 -4.48
C ILE A 128 14.07 1.76 -5.62
N TRP A 129 13.64 1.91 -6.87
CA TRP A 129 14.50 1.75 -8.04
C TRP A 129 15.61 2.81 -8.09
N LEU A 130 15.25 4.09 -7.92
CA LEU A 130 16.20 5.21 -7.85
C LEU A 130 17.21 5.03 -6.72
N TRP A 131 16.75 4.57 -5.54
CA TRP A 131 17.62 4.28 -4.41
C TRP A 131 18.64 3.17 -4.74
N GLN A 132 18.21 2.08 -5.38
CA GLN A 132 19.10 1.00 -5.80
C GLN A 132 20.11 1.46 -6.84
N TRP A 133 19.67 2.25 -7.82
CA TRP A 133 20.52 2.83 -8.84
C TRP A 133 21.61 3.72 -8.24
N ALA A 134 21.23 4.62 -7.32
CA ALA A 134 22.19 5.48 -6.61
C ALA A 134 23.21 4.67 -5.79
N ARG A 135 22.78 3.57 -5.14
CA ARG A 135 23.69 2.69 -4.40
C ARG A 135 24.66 1.95 -5.32
N TYR A 136 24.20 1.51 -6.48
CA TYR A 136 25.05 0.87 -7.49
C TYR A 136 26.13 1.84 -7.97
N TRP A 137 25.74 3.08 -8.32
CA TRP A 137 26.66 4.11 -8.77
C TRP A 137 27.73 4.48 -7.73
N ARG A 138 27.36 4.60 -6.45
CA ARG A 138 28.33 4.87 -5.38
C ARG A 138 29.39 3.78 -5.25
N ARG A 139 29.00 2.51 -5.42
CA ARG A 139 29.93 1.36 -5.33
C ARG A 139 30.90 1.32 -6.51
N SER A 140 30.43 1.63 -7.72
CA SER A 140 31.29 1.62 -8.91
C SER A 140 32.35 2.72 -8.87
N LEU A 141 32.06 3.87 -8.26
CA LEU A 141 33.05 4.94 -8.04
C LEU A 141 34.14 4.56 -7.04
N LEU A 142 33.81 3.80 -5.99
CA LEU A 142 34.78 3.36 -4.97
C LEU A 142 35.77 2.32 -5.50
N LEU A 143 35.35 1.47 -6.44
CA LEU A 143 36.22 0.44 -7.04
C LEU A 143 37.19 0.97 -8.09
N ARG A 144 37.04 2.23 -8.52
CA ARG A 144 37.92 2.88 -9.50
C ARG A 144 39.05 3.70 -8.86
N ARG A 145 39.12 3.73 -7.53
CA ARG A 145 40.21 4.36 -6.75
C ARG A 145 41.10 3.28 -6.19
#